data_AF-A0A534VBJ5-F1
#
_entry.id   AF-A0A534VBJ5-F1
#
_cell.length_a   1.000
_cell.length_b   1.000
_cell.length_c   1.000
_cell.angle_alpha   90.00
_cell.angle_beta   90.00
_cell.angle_gamma   90.00
#
_symmetry.space_group_name_H-M   'P 1'
#
loop_
_entity.id
_entity.type
_entity.pdbx_description
1 polymer ?
#
loop_
_entity_poly.entity_id
_entity_poly.type
_entity_poly.pdbx_seq_one_letter_code
_entity_poly.pdbx_strand_id
1 'polypeptide(L)'
;MVNQIMRVSALLALVLTCVFPIVGNAEDTIEKAGVGVGVTAGNMWFLPIKAIEVTIGALSGALSYVVTGGNADLTKQIWRDTTEGPYAITPEVARMGVGRRPELDEKE
;
A
#
# COMPACT_ATOMS: atom_id res chain seq x y z
N MET A 1 -36.24 -17.99 -23.20
CA MET A 1 -34.82 -18.31 -22.89
C MET A 1 -33.82 -17.38 -23.55
N VAL A 2 -33.91 -17.11 -24.85
CA VAL A 2 -33.00 -16.21 -25.61
C VAL A 2 -32.92 -14.80 -25.02
N ASN A 3 -34.05 -14.24 -24.58
CA ASN A 3 -34.10 -12.90 -23.99
C ASN A 3 -33.37 -12.78 -22.63
N GLN A 4 -33.19 -13.89 -21.91
CA GLN A 4 -32.48 -13.92 -20.63
C GLN A 4 -30.97 -14.04 -20.84
N ILE A 5 -30.55 -14.81 -21.85
CA ILE A 5 -29.14 -14.93 -22.28
C ILE A 5 -28.64 -13.58 -22.80
N MET A 6 -29.43 -12.90 -23.63
CA MET A 6 -29.09 -11.57 -24.17
C MET A 6 -28.93 -10.50 -23.07
N ARG A 7 -29.75 -10.57 -22.01
CA ARG A 7 -29.63 -9.70 -20.82
C ARG A 7 -28.37 -9.98 -20.01
N VAL A 8 -28.02 -11.26 -19.82
CA VAL A 8 -26.79 -11.67 -19.13
C VAL A 8 -25.55 -11.24 -19.93
N SER A 9 -25.56 -11.41 -21.25
CA SER A 9 -24.48 -10.97 -22.13
C SER A 9 -24.33 -9.44 -22.15
N ALA A 10 -25.44 -8.70 -22.14
CA ALA A 10 -25.41 -7.24 -22.06
C ALA A 10 -24.85 -6.75 -20.72
N LEU A 11 -25.20 -7.40 -19.60
CA LEU A 11 -24.64 -7.11 -18.28
C LEU A 11 -23.15 -7.46 -18.21
N LEU A 12 -22.74 -8.58 -18.81
CA LEU A 12 -21.34 -8.98 -18.89
C LEU A 12 -20.52 -7.98 -19.73
N ALA A 13 -21.06 -7.50 -20.85
CA ALA A 13 -20.44 -6.47 -21.69
C ALA A 13 -20.37 -5.10 -21.00
N LEU A 14 -21.39 -4.75 -20.20
CA LEU A 14 -21.42 -3.55 -19.37
C LEU A 14 -20.36 -3.62 -18.26
N VAL A 15 -20.22 -4.77 -17.59
CA VAL A 15 -19.18 -5.00 -16.59
C VAL A 15 -17.79 -4.98 -17.22
N LEU A 16 -17.63 -5.57 -18.41
CA LEU A 16 -16.38 -5.49 -19.17
C LEU A 16 -16.01 -4.04 -19.47
N THR A 17 -16.96 -3.22 -19.94
CA THR A 17 -16.71 -1.80 -20.26
C THR A 17 -16.48 -0.92 -19.04
N CYS A 18 -17.07 -1.22 -17.88
CA CYS A 18 -16.73 -0.55 -16.62
C CYS A 18 -15.32 -0.87 -16.10
N VAL A 19 -14.72 -1.98 -16.54
CA VAL A 19 -13.34 -2.38 -16.19
C VAL A 19 -12.31 -1.78 -17.15
N PHE A 20 -12.71 -1.31 -18.34
CA PHE A 20 -11.82 -0.70 -19.32
C PHE A 20 -11.99 0.83 -19.39
N PRO A 21 -11.11 1.64 -18.78
CA PRO A 21 -11.04 3.05 -19.11
C PRO A 21 -10.47 3.21 -20.51
N ILE A 22 -11.34 3.40 -21.50
CA ILE A 22 -10.97 3.89 -22.83
C ILE A 22 -11.07 5.41 -22.76
N VAL A 23 -9.93 6.08 -22.55
CA VAL A 23 -9.47 7.38 -23.09
C VAL A 23 -8.30 7.84 -22.20
N GLY A 24 -7.09 7.54 -22.67
CA GLY A 24 -5.81 7.91 -22.08
C GLY A 24 -4.71 7.24 -22.88
N ASN A 25 -3.51 7.85 -23.00
CA ASN A 25 -2.36 7.21 -23.63
C ASN A 25 -2.25 5.77 -23.12
N ALA A 26 -2.26 4.79 -24.03
CA ALA A 26 -2.34 3.38 -23.67
C ALA A 26 -1.21 2.98 -22.71
N GLU A 27 -0.02 3.53 -22.92
CA GLU A 27 1.14 3.38 -22.03
C GLU A 27 0.88 3.92 -20.61
N ASP A 28 0.40 5.16 -20.47
CA ASP A 28 0.12 5.78 -19.16
C ASP A 28 -1.01 5.07 -18.40
N THR A 29 -2.00 4.56 -19.13
CA THR A 29 -3.12 3.80 -18.56
C THR A 29 -2.68 2.42 -18.10
N ILE A 30 -1.85 1.72 -18.89
CA ILE A 30 -1.29 0.42 -18.52
C ILE A 30 -0.32 0.55 -17.34
N GLU A 31 0.52 1.59 -17.32
CA GLU A 31 1.41 1.87 -16.19
C GLU A 31 0.61 2.13 -14.91
N LYS A 32 -0.40 3.00 -14.95
CA LYS A 32 -1.27 3.29 -13.79
C LYS A 32 -2.00 2.04 -13.30
N ALA A 33 -2.52 1.22 -14.21
CA ALA A 33 -3.16 -0.03 -13.85
C ALA A 33 -2.16 -1.03 -13.23
N GLY A 34 -0.97 -1.17 -13.82
CA GLY A 34 0.10 -2.03 -13.31
C GLY A 34 0.58 -1.62 -11.93
N VAL A 35 0.80 -0.32 -11.71
CA VAL A 35 1.14 0.25 -10.40
C VAL A 35 0.00 0.03 -9.41
N GLY A 36 -1.25 0.26 -9.81
CA GLY A 36 -2.41 0.03 -8.95
C GLY A 36 -2.54 -1.44 -8.50
N VAL A 37 -2.37 -2.38 -9.42
CA VAL A 37 -2.37 -3.83 -9.11
C VAL A 37 -1.19 -4.19 -8.22
N GLY A 38 0.01 -3.71 -8.53
CA GLY A 38 1.22 -3.99 -7.75
C GLY A 38 1.12 -3.45 -6.31
N VAL A 39 0.63 -2.22 -6.15
CA VAL A 39 0.39 -1.60 -4.84
C VAL A 39 -0.69 -2.36 -4.06
N THR A 40 -1.78 -2.77 -4.70
CA THR A 40 -2.85 -3.53 -4.04
C THR A 40 -2.35 -4.90 -3.58
N ALA A 41 -1.69 -5.65 -4.46
CA ALA A 41 -1.11 -6.94 -4.14
C ALA A 41 -0.04 -6.83 -3.04
N GLY A 42 0.80 -5.79 -3.08
CA GLY A 42 1.79 -5.52 -2.05
C GLY A 42 1.16 -5.22 -0.68
N ASN A 43 0.12 -4.38 -0.65
CA ASN A 43 -0.57 -4.05 0.60
C ASN A 43 -1.30 -5.22 1.23
N MET A 44 -1.75 -6.21 0.45
CA MET A 44 -2.38 -7.42 0.97
C MET A 44 -1.51 -8.13 2.01
N TRP A 45 -0.18 -8.11 1.83
CA TRP A 45 0.79 -8.67 2.79
C TRP A 45 1.45 -7.62 3.67
N PHE A 46 1.73 -6.43 3.14
CA PHE A 46 2.43 -5.39 3.88
C PHE A 46 1.64 -4.90 5.10
N LEU A 47 0.33 -4.68 4.96
CA LEU A 47 -0.53 -4.20 6.05
C LEU A 47 -0.56 -5.16 7.26
N PRO A 48 -0.84 -6.47 7.11
CA PRO A 48 -0.81 -7.37 8.25
C PRO A 48 0.59 -7.51 8.85
N ILE A 49 1.66 -7.49 8.04
CA ILE A 49 3.03 -7.54 8.54
C ILE A 49 3.35 -6.29 9.38
N LYS A 50 3.01 -5.10 8.89
CA LYS A 50 3.24 -3.84 9.62
C LYS A 50 2.44 -3.80 10.93
N ALA A 51 1.23 -4.34 10.93
CA ALA A 51 0.44 -4.47 12.16
C ALA A 51 1.13 -5.39 13.19
N ILE A 52 1.71 -6.51 12.76
CA ILE A 52 2.47 -7.41 13.63
C ILE A 52 3.73 -6.70 14.17
N GLU A 53 4.48 -6.02 13.31
CA GLU A 53 5.67 -5.24 13.70
C GLU A 53 5.34 -4.23 14.80
N VAL A 54 4.33 -3.39 14.59
CA VAL A 54 3.90 -2.37 15.57
C VAL A 54 3.42 -3.01 16.87
N THR A 55 2.70 -4.13 16.80
CA THR A 55 2.21 -4.84 17.99
C THR A 55 3.36 -5.39 18.82
N ILE A 56 4.33 -6.04 18.18
CA ILE A 56 5.53 -6.54 18.86
C ILE A 56 6.32 -5.37 19.44
N GLY A 57 6.53 -4.30 18.67
CA GLY A 57 7.20 -3.09 19.12
C GLY A 57 6.55 -2.45 20.35
N ALA A 58 5.22 -2.36 20.36
CA ALA A 58 4.44 -1.85 21.48
C ALA A 58 4.70 -2.67 22.76
N LEU A 59 4.59 -4.00 22.66
CA LEU A 59 4.84 -4.93 23.77
C LEU A 59 6.30 -4.90 24.24
N SER A 60 7.25 -4.89 23.30
CA SER A 60 8.68 -4.81 23.60
C SER A 60 9.06 -3.50 24.29
N GLY A 61 8.50 -2.37 23.86
CA GLY A 61 8.71 -1.08 24.51
C GLY A 61 8.15 -1.04 25.94
N ALA A 62 6.96 -1.61 26.15
CA ALA A 62 6.35 -1.71 27.48
C ALA A 62 7.16 -2.63 28.41
N LEU A 63 7.61 -3.79 27.92
CA LEU A 63 8.46 -4.71 28.66
C LEU A 63 9.80 -4.05 29.02
N SER A 64 10.39 -3.33 28.07
CA SER A 64 11.62 -2.56 28.27
C SER A 64 11.48 -1.58 29.44
N TYR A 65 10.35 -0.87 29.54
CA TYR A 65 10.09 0.05 30.65
C TYR A 65 10.18 -0.66 32.01
N VAL A 66 9.53 -1.82 32.13
CA VAL A 66 9.49 -2.60 33.38
C VAL A 66 10.87 -3.13 33.75
N VAL A 67 11.56 -3.77 32.81
CA VAL A 67 12.85 -4.44 33.05
C VAL A 67 13.97 -3.44 33.36
N THR A 68 13.89 -2.24 32.82
CA THR A 68 14.91 -1.19 33.02
C THR A 68 14.66 -0.29 34.23
N GLY A 69 13.63 -0.57 35.03
CA GLY A 69 13.28 0.24 36.19
C GLY A 69 12.66 1.60 35.83
N GLY A 70 11.99 1.70 34.68
CA GLY A 70 11.27 2.90 34.26
C GLY A 70 12.02 3.80 33.27
N ASN A 71 12.92 3.26 32.45
CA ASN A 71 13.60 4.05 31.42
C ASN A 71 12.63 4.45 30.29
N ALA A 72 12.00 5.61 30.43
CA ALA A 72 11.02 6.12 29.47
C ALA A 72 11.64 6.47 28.10
N ASP A 73 12.91 6.87 28.05
CA ASP A 73 13.56 7.27 26.81
C ASP A 73 13.81 6.06 25.91
N LEU A 74 14.28 4.94 26.48
CA LEU A 74 14.42 3.68 25.75
C LEU A 74 13.07 3.16 25.24
N THR A 75 12.03 3.19 26.08
CA THR A 75 10.69 2.78 25.66
C THR A 75 10.16 3.63 24.51
N LYS A 76 10.31 4.96 24.58
CA LYS A 76 9.92 5.87 23.50
C LYS A 76 10.71 5.62 22.23
N GLN A 77 12.01 5.34 22.35
CA GLN A 77 12.84 5.00 21.20
C GLN A 77 12.32 3.75 20.50
N ILE A 78 12.05 2.67 21.24
CA ILE A 78 11.50 1.42 20.66
C ILE A 78 10.16 1.68 19.98
N TRP A 79 9.26 2.41 20.63
CA TRP A 79 7.96 2.73 20.04
C TRP A 79 8.10 3.60 18.80
N ARG A 80 8.99 4.59 18.80
CA ARG A 80 9.26 5.41 17.62
C ARG A 80 9.78 4.55 16.48
N ASP A 81 10.82 3.76 16.71
CA ASP A 81 11.49 2.97 15.67
C ASP A 81 10.55 1.92 15.04
N THR A 82 9.56 1.42 15.78
CA THR A 82 8.60 0.42 15.30
C THR A 82 7.32 1.01 14.71
N THR A 83 7.00 2.27 15.01
CA THR A 83 5.83 2.98 14.46
C THR A 83 6.18 3.92 13.31
N GLU A 84 7.46 4.25 13.14
CA GLU A 84 7.91 5.05 12.01
C GLU A 84 7.78 4.31 10.67
N GLY A 85 7.74 5.11 9.60
CA GLY A 85 7.66 4.65 8.22
C GLY A 85 6.25 4.62 7.63
N PRO A 86 6.14 4.21 6.35
CA PRO A 86 4.86 4.15 5.66
C PRO A 86 3.98 3.02 6.20
N TYR A 87 2.71 3.33 6.41
CA TYR A 87 1.70 2.35 6.86
C TYR A 87 0.99 1.64 5.71
N ALA A 88 1.15 2.12 4.48
CA ALA A 88 0.68 1.46 3.27
C ALA A 88 1.70 1.70 2.16
N ILE A 89 1.85 0.74 1.27
CA ILE A 89 2.57 0.95 0.03
C ILE A 89 1.69 1.88 -0.82
N THR A 90 2.21 3.03 -1.21
CA THR A 90 1.55 3.93 -2.16
C THR A 90 2.34 3.95 -3.48
N PRO A 91 1.77 4.42 -4.59
CA PRO A 91 2.53 4.59 -5.84
C PRO A 91 3.82 5.39 -5.66
N GLU A 92 3.78 6.42 -4.82
CA GLU A 92 4.96 7.25 -4.53
C GLU A 92 6.04 6.48 -3.76
N VAL A 93 5.65 5.77 -2.70
CA VAL A 93 6.56 4.91 -1.93
C VAL A 93 7.16 3.81 -2.81
N ALA A 94 6.36 3.21 -3.69
CA ALA A 94 6.82 2.20 -4.64
C ALA A 94 7.86 2.77 -5.62
N ARG A 95 7.64 3.97 -6.15
CA ARG A 95 8.59 4.64 -7.05
C ARG A 95 9.89 5.03 -6.34
N MET A 96 9.82 5.52 -5.11
CA MET A 96 11.01 5.77 -4.28
C MET A 96 11.83 4.49 -4.07
N GLY A 97 11.16 3.35 -3.88
CA GLY A 97 11.82 2.04 -3.76
C GLY A 97 12.55 1.58 -5.02
N VAL A 98 12.14 2.03 -6.21
CA VAL A 98 12.79 1.73 -7.50
C VAL A 98 13.91 2.74 -7.83
N GLY A 99 14.14 3.73 -6.95
CA GLY A 99 15.22 4.70 -7.08
C GLY A 99 14.81 6.06 -7.63
N ARG A 100 13.50 6.34 -7.82
CA ARG A 100 13.04 7.72 -8.03
C ARG A 100 13.37 8.55 -6.79
N ARG A 101 13.97 9.71 -7.01
CA ARG A 101 14.37 10.64 -5.96
C ARG A 101 13.66 11.98 -6.18
N PRO A 102 12.53 12.23 -5.51
CA PRO A 102 11.76 13.46 -5.73
C PRO A 102 12.58 14.73 -5.44
N GLU A 103 13.60 14.65 -4.58
CA GLU A 103 14.52 15.76 -4.29
C GLU A 103 15.42 16.15 -5.48
N LEU A 104 15.49 15.33 -6.53
CA LEU A 104 16.27 15.61 -7.74
C LEU A 104 15.42 16.21 -8.86
N ASP A 105 14.09 16.13 -8.76
CA ASP A 105 13.16 16.59 -9.79
C ASP A 105 12.92 18.12 -9.70
N GLU A 106 13.24 18.77 -8.58
CA GLU A 106 13.04 20.22 -8.35
C GLU A 106 14.17 21.13 -8.90
N LYS A 107 15.15 20.60 -9.64
CA LYS A 107 16.34 21.36 -10.09
C LYS A 107 16.41 21.68 -11.59
N GLU A 108 15.32 21.53 -12.33
CA GLU A 108 15.19 21.98 -13.74
C GLU A 108 14.18 23.12 -13.86
#